data_AF-A0A7S1GE29-F1
#
_entry.id   AF-A0A7S1GE29-F1
#
_cell.length_a   1.000
_cell.length_b   1.000
_cell.length_c   1.000
_cell.angle_alpha   90.00
_cell.angle_beta   90.00
_cell.angle_gamma   90.00
#
_symmetry.space_group_name_H-M   'P 1'
#
loop_
_entity.id
_entity.type
_entity.pdbx_description
1 polymer ?
#
loop_
_entity_poly.entity_id
_entity_poly.type
_entity_poly.pdbx_seq_one_letter_code
_entity_poly.pdbx_strand_id
1 'polypeptide(L)'
;AQPTKKQPEPKIYRMKLFAKNKVIARSKFWYFMKKLTKAKKTGGELLALNEIGEAHPLRPSNYGVWFRYQSRTDTHNMYKEFRDVTLTGAIGQLMQEMAGRHRAL
;
A
#
# COMPACT_ATOMS: atom_id res chain seq x y z
N ALA A 1 6.16 17.62 -0.26
CA ALA A 1 5.79 18.89 0.39
C ALA A 1 5.76 19.95 -0.70
N GLN A 2 4.96 21.00 -0.58
CA GLN A 2 5.07 22.11 -1.53
C GLN A 2 6.43 22.81 -1.36
N PRO A 3 7.09 23.23 -2.46
CA PRO A 3 8.29 24.04 -2.39
C PRO A 3 8.03 25.28 -1.53
N THR A 4 8.87 25.52 -0.54
CA THR A 4 8.79 26.73 0.31
C THR A 4 10.07 27.53 0.16
N LYS A 5 10.04 28.84 0.45
CA LYS A 5 11.24 29.70 0.37
C LYS A 5 12.43 29.16 1.18
N LYS A 6 12.16 28.41 2.25
CA LYS A 6 13.18 27.77 3.10
C LYS A 6 13.68 26.43 2.55
N GLN A 7 12.91 25.76 1.71
CA GLN A 7 13.25 24.47 1.12
C GLN A 7 12.69 24.40 -0.31
N PRO A 8 13.45 24.92 -1.29
CA PRO A 8 13.01 25.01 -2.68
C PRO A 8 12.89 23.63 -3.33
N GLU A 9 13.69 22.66 -2.89
CA GLU A 9 13.65 21.28 -3.39
C GLU A 9 13.21 20.30 -2.30
N PRO A 10 11.89 20.09 -2.13
CA PRO A 10 11.39 19.12 -1.18
C PRO A 10 11.67 17.69 -1.65
N LYS A 11 12.00 16.80 -0.71
CA LYS A 11 12.18 15.37 -1.00
C LYS A 11 10.93 14.77 -1.65
N ILE A 12 11.12 14.05 -2.75
CA ILE A 12 10.08 13.34 -3.47
C ILE A 12 9.93 11.94 -2.88
N TYR A 13 8.69 11.53 -2.63
CA TYR A 13 8.37 10.20 -2.10
C TYR A 13 7.59 9.40 -3.12
N ARG A 14 7.95 8.12 -3.28
CA ARG A 14 7.20 7.14 -4.08
C ARG A 14 6.76 5.99 -3.20
N MET A 15 5.49 5.61 -3.28
CA MET A 15 4.94 4.47 -2.56
C MET A 15 4.12 3.59 -3.50
N LYS A 16 4.36 2.28 -3.45
CA LYS A 16 3.51 1.29 -4.11
C LYS A 16 2.39 0.91 -3.13
N LEU A 17 1.15 0.96 -3.59
CA LEU A 17 -0.04 0.70 -2.78
C LEU A 17 -1.00 -0.20 -3.56
N PHE A 18 -1.68 -1.09 -2.84
CA PHE A 18 -2.82 -1.83 -3.37
C PHE A 18 -4.11 -1.13 -2.95
N ALA A 19 -4.98 -0.82 -3.91
CA ALA A 19 -6.26 -0.17 -3.68
C ALA A 19 -7.25 -0.51 -4.78
N LYS A 20 -8.56 -0.47 -4.47
CA LYS A 20 -9.63 -0.75 -5.43
C LYS A 20 -9.79 0.31 -6.51
N ASN A 21 -9.43 1.57 -6.21
CA ASN A 21 -9.54 2.68 -7.15
C ASN A 21 -8.54 3.80 -6.81
N LYS A 22 -8.39 4.75 -7.74
CA LYS A 22 -7.46 5.89 -7.64
C LYS A 22 -7.77 6.80 -6.43
N VAL A 23 -9.03 6.91 -6.03
CA VAL A 23 -9.45 7.75 -4.89
C VAL A 23 -8.97 7.18 -3.56
N ILE A 24 -9.20 5.87 -3.34
CA ILE A 24 -8.74 5.16 -2.14
C ILE A 24 -7.20 5.13 -2.11
N ALA A 25 -6.55 4.93 -3.26
CA ALA A 25 -5.09 5.00 -3.37
C ALA A 25 -4.54 6.35 -2.87
N ARG A 26 -5.12 7.47 -3.32
CA ARG A 26 -4.75 8.82 -2.85
C ARG A 26 -4.97 8.99 -1.35
N SER A 27 -6.10 8.51 -0.83
CA SER A 27 -6.41 8.59 0.60
C SER A 27 -5.41 7.81 1.46
N LYS A 28 -5.13 6.55 1.08
CA LYS A 28 -4.14 5.69 1.76
C LYS A 28 -2.72 6.27 1.65
N PHE A 29 -2.37 6.88 0.51
CA PHE A 29 -1.10 7.56 0.35
C PHE A 29 -0.88 8.61 1.45
N TRP A 30 -1.84 9.52 1.62
CA TRP A 30 -1.75 10.56 2.64
C TRP A 30 -1.82 10.01 4.07
N TYR A 31 -2.56 8.92 4.30
CA TYR A 31 -2.56 8.23 5.59
C TYR A 31 -1.16 7.76 6.00
N PHE A 32 -0.43 7.11 5.10
CA PHE A 32 0.95 6.66 5.39
C PHE A 32 1.94 7.81 5.44
N MET A 33 1.83 8.79 4.54
CA MET A 33 2.69 9.98 4.55
C MET A 33 2.62 10.75 5.88
N LYS A 34 1.41 10.85 6.48
CA LYS A 34 1.23 11.46 7.80
C LYS A 34 1.98 10.72 8.90
N LYS A 35 1.99 9.38 8.86
CA LYS A 35 2.66 8.54 9.86
C LYS A 35 4.19 8.53 9.69
N LEU A 36 4.67 8.47 8.46
CA LEU A 36 6.12 8.32 8.17
C LEU A 36 6.87 9.65 8.17
N THR A 37 6.28 10.70 7.60
CA THR A 37 6.99 11.97 7.31
C THR A 37 6.32 13.19 7.93
N LYS A 38 5.23 12.98 8.69
CA LYS A 38 4.36 14.06 9.22
C LYS A 38 3.79 15.00 8.14
N ALA A 39 3.93 14.67 6.86
CA ALA A 39 3.36 15.42 5.75
C ALA A 39 1.85 15.22 5.67
N LYS A 40 1.12 16.31 5.42
CA LYS A 40 -0.35 16.32 5.27
C LYS A 40 -0.72 16.62 3.83
N LYS A 41 -1.93 16.19 3.42
CA LYS A 41 -2.51 16.50 2.10
C LYS A 41 -2.54 17.99 1.79
N THR A 42 -2.74 18.84 2.79
CA THR A 42 -2.81 20.30 2.62
C THR A 42 -1.45 20.94 2.35
N GLY A 43 -0.35 20.37 2.87
CA GLY A 43 1.00 20.90 2.73
C GLY A 43 1.87 20.17 1.70
N GLY A 44 1.26 19.28 0.91
CA GLY A 44 1.97 18.48 -0.06
C GLY A 44 1.15 18.27 -1.32
N GLU A 45 1.84 18.10 -2.43
CA GLU A 45 1.26 17.90 -3.74
C GLU A 45 1.51 16.47 -4.21
N LEU A 46 0.54 15.92 -4.94
CA LEU A 46 0.67 14.61 -5.57
C LEU A 46 1.12 14.81 -7.02
N LEU A 47 2.35 14.41 -7.34
CA LEU A 47 2.93 14.60 -8.68
C LEU A 47 2.33 13.65 -9.73
N ALA A 48 2.24 12.37 -9.40
CA ALA A 48 1.76 11.34 -10.32
C ALA A 48 1.07 10.19 -9.58
N LEU A 49 0.09 9.57 -10.25
CA LEU A 49 -0.53 8.32 -9.82
C LEU A 49 -0.60 7.40 -11.02
N ASN A 50 0.29 6.41 -11.03
CA ASN A 50 0.41 5.45 -12.11
C ASN A 50 -0.06 4.08 -11.62
N GLU A 51 -0.92 3.45 -12.40
CA GLU A 51 -1.33 2.06 -12.19
C GLU A 51 -0.22 1.14 -12.69
N ILE A 52 0.09 0.10 -11.91
CA ILE A 52 1.16 -0.85 -12.22
C ILE A 52 0.49 -2.19 -12.49
N GLY A 53 0.58 -2.64 -13.73
CA GLY A 53 0.21 -4.00 -14.13
C GLY A 53 1.36 -4.97 -13.96
N GLU A 54 1.06 -6.26 -14.10
CA GLU A 54 2.08 -7.32 -14.06
C GLU A 54 2.84 -7.45 -15.37
N ALA A 55 4.16 -7.66 -15.27
CA ALA A 55 5.02 -7.81 -16.43
C ALA A 55 4.81 -9.16 -17.15
N HIS A 56 4.54 -10.23 -16.39
CA HIS A 56 4.42 -11.59 -16.91
C HIS A 56 3.19 -12.31 -16.33
N PRO A 57 1.97 -11.97 -16.78
CA PRO A 57 0.73 -12.47 -16.21
C PRO A 57 0.46 -13.96 -16.49
N LEU A 58 1.29 -14.62 -17.29
CA LEU A 58 1.17 -16.05 -17.62
C LEU A 58 2.11 -16.93 -16.80
N ARG A 59 3.06 -16.34 -16.06
CA ARG A 59 4.07 -17.09 -15.32
C ARG A 59 3.65 -17.23 -13.86
N PRO A 60 3.36 -18.44 -13.35
CA PRO A 60 3.08 -18.64 -11.94
C PRO A 60 4.31 -18.31 -11.11
N SER A 61 4.11 -17.52 -10.05
CA SER A 61 5.14 -17.09 -9.12
C SER A 61 4.70 -17.31 -7.68
N ASN A 62 5.66 -17.45 -6.76
CA ASN A 62 5.38 -17.49 -5.33
C ASN A 62 5.64 -16.10 -4.75
N TYR A 63 4.66 -15.52 -4.07
CA TYR A 63 4.71 -14.20 -3.47
C TYR A 63 4.73 -14.29 -1.95
N GLY A 64 5.83 -13.86 -1.33
CA GLY A 64 5.91 -13.64 0.11
C GLY A 64 5.37 -12.26 0.50
N VAL A 65 4.40 -12.22 1.41
CA VAL A 65 3.76 -11.00 1.88
C VAL A 65 3.97 -10.84 3.38
N TRP A 66 4.71 -9.78 3.74
CA TRP A 66 4.77 -9.29 5.11
C TRP A 66 3.67 -8.26 5.33
N PHE A 67 2.86 -8.45 6.36
CA PHE A 67 1.81 -7.52 6.70
C PHE A 67 1.66 -7.37 8.20
N ARG A 68 1.11 -6.22 8.60
CA ARG A 68 0.69 -5.96 9.97
C ARG A 68 -0.81 -5.80 9.97
N TYR A 69 -1.49 -6.49 10.87
CA TYR A 69 -2.93 -6.34 11.07
C TYR A 69 -3.25 -6.05 12.54
N GLN A 70 -4.41 -5.46 12.78
CA GLN A 70 -4.92 -5.20 14.12
C GLN A 70 -5.96 -6.27 14.45
N SER A 71 -5.73 -7.03 15.52
CA SER A 71 -6.73 -7.91 16.11
C SER A 71 -7.62 -7.13 17.08
N ARG A 72 -8.55 -7.83 17.75
CA ARG A 72 -9.38 -7.23 18.80
C ARG A 72 -8.55 -6.78 20.01
N THR A 73 -7.39 -7.39 20.22
CA THR A 73 -6.58 -7.21 21.43
C THR A 73 -5.31 -6.43 21.14
N ASP A 74 -4.62 -6.70 20.03
CA ASP A 74 -3.31 -6.11 19.74
C ASP A 74 -2.98 -6.06 18.24
N THR A 75 -1.89 -5.39 17.89
CA THR A 75 -1.32 -5.35 16.55
C THR A 75 -0.30 -6.45 16.34
N HIS A 76 -0.48 -7.26 15.29
CA HIS A 76 0.40 -8.40 15.00
C HIS A 76 1.04 -8.24 13.63
N ASN A 77 2.33 -8.60 13.55
CA ASN A 77 3.03 -8.76 12.28
C ASN A 77 2.92 -10.22 11.84
N MET A 78 2.75 -10.45 10.55
CA MET A 78 2.63 -11.79 9.99
C MET A 78 3.31 -11.85 8.62
N TYR A 79 3.80 -13.03 8.29
CA TYR A 79 4.33 -13.38 6.98
C TYR A 79 3.52 -14.53 6.42
N LYS A 80 3.13 -14.45 5.15
CA LYS A 80 2.47 -15.53 4.42
C LYS A 80 2.94 -15.58 2.97
N GLU A 81 2.88 -16.77 2.40
CA GLU A 81 3.22 -17.01 1.00
C GLU A 81 1.97 -17.41 0.22
N PHE A 82 1.82 -16.85 -0.97
CA PHE A 82 0.73 -17.14 -1.89
C PHE A 82 1.29 -17.50 -3.26
N ARG A 83 0.67 -18.47 -3.92
CA ARG A 83 1.01 -18.85 -5.29
C ARG A 83 -0.04 -18.26 -6.23
N ASP A 84 0.39 -17.40 -7.13
CA ASP A 84 -0.49 -16.75 -8.10
C ASP A 84 0.31 -16.35 -9.35
N VAL A 85 -0.38 -15.97 -10.42
CA VAL A 85 0.20 -15.38 -11.62
C VAL A 85 0.28 -13.85 -11.54
N THR A 86 -0.43 -13.23 -10.58
CA THR A 86 -0.37 -11.78 -10.34
C THR A 86 -0.22 -11.43 -8.86
N LEU A 87 0.50 -10.33 -8.56
CA LEU A 87 0.61 -9.80 -7.21
C LEU A 87 -0.73 -9.30 -6.68
N THR A 88 -1.57 -8.73 -7.54
CA THR A 88 -2.93 -8.30 -7.17
C THR A 88 -3.81 -9.49 -6.79
N GLY A 89 -3.67 -10.63 -7.49
CA GLY A 89 -4.33 -11.88 -7.15
C GLY A 89 -3.87 -12.41 -5.80
N ALA A 90 -2.56 -12.47 -5.56
CA ALA A 90 -1.99 -12.89 -4.28
C ALA A 90 -2.47 -12.01 -3.10
N ILE A 91 -2.52 -10.69 -3.28
CA ILE A 91 -3.07 -9.78 -2.26
C ILE A 91 -4.59 -9.98 -2.08
N GLY A 92 -5.32 -10.28 -3.16
CA GLY A 92 -6.74 -10.65 -3.09
C GLY A 92 -6.97 -11.91 -2.24
N GLN A 93 -6.18 -12.96 -2.46
CA GLN A 93 -6.20 -14.18 -1.66
C GLN A 93 -5.89 -13.89 -0.18
N LEU A 94 -4.86 -13.09 0.09
CA LEU A 94 -4.53 -12.66 1.46
C LEU A 94 -5.72 -11.96 2.13
N MET A 95 -6.36 -11.00 1.46
CA MET A 95 -7.48 -10.24 2.03
C MET A 95 -8.67 -11.16 2.34
N GLN A 96 -8.99 -12.12 1.47
CA GLN A 96 -10.05 -13.09 1.69
C GLN A 96 -9.73 -14.03 2.87
N GLU A 97 -8.49 -14.49 2.98
CA GLU A 97 -8.06 -15.36 4.06
C GLU A 97 -8.09 -14.64 5.42
N MET A 98 -7.64 -13.38 5.47
CA MET A 98 -7.67 -12.55 6.69
C MET A 98 -9.10 -12.25 7.14
N ALA A 99 -10.01 -12.02 6.21
CA ALA A 99 -11.43 -11.87 6.48
C ALA A 99 -12.03 -13.14 7.11
N GLY A 100 -11.71 -14.31 6.55
CA GLY A 100 -12.26 -15.59 6.99
C GLY A 100 -11.68 -16.08 8.32
N ARG A 101 -10.35 -16.14 8.42
CA ARG A 101 -9.65 -16.78 9.54
C ARG A 101 -9.49 -15.88 10.75
N HIS A 102 -9.28 -14.58 10.52
CA HIS A 102 -8.95 -13.64 11.60
C HIS A 102 -9.99 -12.54 11.79
N ARG A 103 -11.05 -12.52 10.95
CA ARG A 103 -12.06 -11.43 10.90
C ARG A 103 -11.39 -10.05 10.85
N ALA A 104 -10.27 -9.99 10.16
CA ALA A 104 -9.46 -8.80 10.02
C ALA A 104 -9.68 -8.22 8.62
N LEU A 105 -10.59 -7.24 8.54
CA LEU A 105 -10.84 -6.38 7.38
C LEU A 105 -11.36 -5.02 7.84
#